data_AF-A0A7S0UGZ4-F1
#
_entry.id   AF-A0A7S0UGZ4-F1
#
_cell.length_a   1.000
_cell.length_b   1.000
_cell.length_c   1.000
_cell.angle_alpha   90.00
_cell.angle_beta   90.00
_cell.angle_gamma   90.00
#
_symmetry.space_group_name_H-M   'P 1'
#
loop_
_entity.id
_entity.type
_entity.pdbx_description
1 polymer ?
#
loop_
_entity_poly.entity_id
_entity_poly.type
_entity_poly.pdbx_seq_one_letter_code
_entity_poly.pdbx_strand_id
1 'polypeptide(L)'
;ALLHSHAGFVLGRSLGPYEDGDDGCPATFECENQTGTFEITPVNETEADRVFATRPEADFATGRLSFELKQYQTGRVDFIVSLVDQGSLDGVPQSATNMTFTLEVVPINKVPTF
;
A
#
# COMPACT_ATOMS: atom_id res chain seq x y z
N ALA A 1 16.70 2.43 11.88
CA ALA A 1 16.37 2.09 10.48
C ALA A 1 16.34 3.37 9.66
N LEU A 2 16.29 3.30 8.33
CA LEU A 2 16.11 4.48 7.48
C LEU A 2 14.63 4.58 7.11
N LEU A 3 13.95 5.67 7.50
CA LEU A 3 12.55 5.92 7.17
C LEU A 3 12.44 6.48 5.75
N HIS A 4 11.59 5.86 4.94
CA HIS A 4 11.27 6.30 3.59
C HIS A 4 9.77 6.54 3.47
N SER A 5 9.41 7.55 2.69
CA SER A 5 8.02 7.85 2.36
C SER A 5 7.90 8.33 0.92
N HIS A 6 6.88 7.86 0.21
CA HIS A 6 6.62 8.20 -1.19
C HIS A 6 5.15 8.59 -1.36
N ALA A 7 4.92 9.86 -1.70
CA ALA A 7 3.60 10.35 -2.07
C ALA A 7 3.25 9.93 -3.51
N GLY A 8 1.96 9.91 -3.84
CA GLY A 8 1.50 9.55 -5.19
C GLY A 8 1.65 8.06 -5.53
N PHE A 9 1.86 7.20 -4.54
CA PHE A 9 1.88 5.75 -4.73
C PHE A 9 0.48 5.24 -5.11
N VAL A 10 -0.55 5.62 -4.36
CA VAL A 10 -1.95 5.37 -4.69
C VAL A 10 -2.57 6.63 -5.27
N LEU A 11 -3.06 6.54 -6.51
CA LEU A 11 -3.72 7.64 -7.22
C LEU A 11 -5.25 7.50 -7.27
N GLY A 12 -5.79 6.28 -7.10
CA GLY A 12 -7.22 6.00 -7.05
C GLY A 12 -7.52 5.01 -5.93
N ARG A 13 -8.64 5.22 -5.23
CA ARG A 13 -9.02 4.47 -4.02
C ARG A 13 -10.41 3.86 -4.11
N SER A 14 -11.06 3.96 -5.26
CA SER A 14 -12.44 3.50 -5.45
C SER A 14 -12.51 1.98 -5.60
N LEU A 15 -13.46 1.35 -4.90
CA LEU A 15 -13.80 -0.07 -5.06
C LEU A 15 -14.99 -0.30 -6.00
N GLY A 16 -15.63 0.75 -6.49
CA GLY A 16 -16.75 0.63 -7.41
C GLY A 16 -17.66 1.86 -7.48
N PRO A 17 -18.72 1.79 -8.30
CA PRO A 17 -19.76 2.81 -8.31
C PRO A 17 -20.35 3.00 -6.90
N TYR A 18 -20.71 4.25 -6.58
CA TYR A 18 -21.37 4.63 -5.31
C TYR A 18 -20.50 4.63 -4.06
N GLU A 19 -19.20 4.35 -4.23
CA GLU A 19 -18.18 4.42 -3.17
C GLU A 19 -17.50 5.79 -3.11
N ASP A 20 -17.66 6.66 -4.10
CA ASP A 20 -16.91 7.93 -4.18
C ASP A 20 -17.74 9.14 -3.71
N GLY A 21 -18.78 8.89 -2.90
CA GLY A 21 -19.71 9.90 -2.37
C GLY A 21 -21.07 9.96 -3.06
N ASP A 22 -21.93 10.88 -2.60
CA ASP A 22 -23.38 10.92 -2.90
C ASP A 22 -23.78 11.38 -4.32
N ASP A 23 -22.83 11.81 -5.15
CA ASP A 23 -23.16 12.48 -6.41
C ASP A 23 -23.69 11.50 -7.47
N GLY A 24 -24.96 11.65 -7.86
CA GLY A 24 -25.62 10.76 -8.82
C GLY A 24 -26.13 9.43 -8.23
N CYS A 25 -26.21 9.31 -6.90
CA CYS A 25 -26.68 8.12 -6.22
C CYS A 25 -28.14 7.76 -6.56
N PRO A 26 -28.44 6.59 -7.15
CA PRO A 26 -29.81 6.14 -7.31
C PRO A 26 -30.41 5.80 -5.94
N ALA A 27 -31.70 6.11 -5.73
CA ALA A 27 -32.40 5.90 -4.46
C ALA A 27 -32.47 4.45 -3.95
N THR A 28 -31.96 3.48 -4.72
CA THR A 28 -31.90 2.05 -4.39
C THR A 28 -30.51 1.58 -3.98
N PHE A 29 -29.51 2.45 -3.97
CA PHE A 29 -28.14 2.15 -3.54
C PHE A 29 -27.79 3.01 -2.32
N GLU A 30 -26.98 2.46 -1.42
CA GLU A 30 -26.33 3.25 -0.37
C GLU A 30 -25.04 3.80 -0.96
N CYS A 31 -24.89 5.12 -0.93
CA CYS A 31 -23.66 5.78 -1.28
C CYS A 31 -22.90 6.09 -0.01
N GLU A 32 -21.61 5.81 -0.03
CA GLU A 32 -20.72 6.17 1.05
C GLU A 32 -19.45 6.82 0.52
N ASN A 33 -18.71 7.45 1.44
CA ASN A 33 -17.33 7.77 1.14
C ASN A 33 -16.53 6.48 1.31
N GLN A 34 -15.74 6.16 0.29
CA GLN A 34 -14.89 4.98 0.29
C GLN A 34 -14.03 5.00 1.54
N THR A 35 -14.09 3.91 2.31
CA THR A 35 -13.17 3.67 3.42
C THR A 35 -12.60 2.27 3.28
N GLY A 36 -11.29 2.14 3.47
CA GLY A 36 -10.64 0.87 3.30
C GLY A 36 -9.25 0.83 3.87
N THR A 37 -8.65 -0.35 3.84
CA THR A 37 -7.27 -0.60 4.26
C THR A 37 -6.49 -1.24 3.13
N PHE A 38 -5.29 -0.73 2.86
CA PHE A 38 -4.37 -1.38 1.94
C PHE A 38 -3.68 -2.56 2.61
N GLU A 39 -3.80 -3.75 2.02
CA GLU A 39 -3.02 -4.91 2.41
C GLU A 39 -1.82 -5.05 1.47
N ILE A 40 -0.61 -4.99 2.01
CA ILE A 40 0.64 -5.14 1.26
C ILE A 40 1.38 -6.38 1.76
N THR A 41 1.56 -7.36 0.87
CA THR A 41 2.21 -8.63 1.20
C THR A 41 3.42 -8.87 0.30
N PRO A 42 4.59 -9.25 0.86
CA PRO A 42 5.74 -9.56 0.03
C PRO A 42 5.54 -10.91 -0.66
N VAL A 43 6.02 -11.03 -1.91
CA VAL A 43 6.06 -12.32 -2.62
C VAL A 43 7.08 -13.27 -1.97
N ASN A 44 8.14 -12.73 -1.36
CA ASN A 44 9.15 -13.48 -0.63
C ASN A 44 9.37 -12.89 0.76
N GLU A 45 8.80 -13.53 1.78
CA GLU A 45 8.90 -13.12 3.19
C GLU A 45 10.34 -13.08 3.70
N THR A 46 11.18 -14.05 3.33
CA THR A 46 12.57 -14.13 3.80
C THR A 46 13.39 -12.94 3.30
N GLU A 47 13.22 -12.56 2.03
CA GLU A 47 13.91 -11.41 1.47
C GLU A 47 13.36 -10.09 2.02
N ALA A 48 12.04 -9.99 2.22
CA ALA A 48 11.42 -8.84 2.86
C ALA A 48 11.94 -8.63 4.29
N ASP A 49 11.99 -9.69 5.10
CA ASP A 49 12.53 -9.65 6.45
C ASP A 49 14.02 -9.33 6.47
N ARG A 50 14.78 -9.70 5.44
CA ARG A 50 16.19 -9.31 5.35
C ARG A 50 16.37 -7.81 5.09
N VAL A 51 15.52 -7.21 4.25
CA VAL A 51 15.67 -5.83 3.75
C VAL A 51 14.97 -4.79 4.65
N PHE A 52 13.77 -5.10 5.15
CA PHE A 52 12.92 -4.14 5.85
C PHE A 52 13.00 -4.30 7.38
N ALA A 53 13.08 -3.17 8.09
CA ALA A 53 12.89 -3.10 9.53
C ALA A 53 11.41 -2.93 9.87
N THR A 54 10.71 -2.13 9.06
CA THR A 54 9.25 -1.96 9.06
C THR A 54 8.79 -2.16 7.62
N ARG A 55 7.83 -3.06 7.42
CA ARG A 55 7.30 -3.39 6.09
C ARG A 55 6.58 -2.20 5.46
N PRO A 56 6.44 -2.16 4.12
CA PRO A 56 5.68 -1.11 3.46
C PRO A 56 4.21 -1.11 3.84
N GLU A 57 3.70 0.08 4.12
CA GLU A 57 2.29 0.37 4.40
C GLU A 57 1.86 1.56 3.55
N ALA A 58 0.63 1.52 3.03
CA ALA A 58 0.04 2.64 2.29
C ALA A 58 -1.10 3.27 3.11
N ASP A 59 -1.02 4.58 3.30
CA ASP A 59 -2.07 5.34 3.99
C ASP A 59 -3.31 5.50 3.09
N PHE A 60 -4.49 5.15 3.61
CA PHE A 60 -5.72 5.18 2.84
C PHE A 60 -6.10 6.60 2.39
N ALA A 61 -6.03 7.59 3.29
CA ALA A 61 -6.49 8.95 3.00
C ALA A 61 -5.58 9.68 1.99
N THR A 62 -4.26 9.54 2.13
CA THR A 62 -3.27 10.28 1.34
C THR A 62 -2.66 9.46 0.22
N GLY A 63 -2.66 8.13 0.32
CA GLY A 63 -2.11 7.22 -0.71
C GLY A 63 -0.60 7.16 -0.69
N ARG A 64 -0.03 7.46 0.47
CA ARG A 64 1.41 7.58 0.68
C ARG A 64 1.95 6.25 1.19
N LEU A 65 2.96 5.74 0.50
CA LEU A 65 3.70 4.55 0.91
C LEU A 65 4.77 4.94 1.92
N SER A 66 4.89 4.19 3.01
CA SER A 66 5.91 4.40 4.05
C SER A 66 6.54 3.07 4.45
N PHE A 67 7.86 3.05 4.68
CA PHE A 67 8.58 1.85 5.11
C PHE A 67 9.90 2.23 5.79
N GLU A 68 10.50 1.27 6.50
CA GLU A 68 11.83 1.44 7.06
C GLU A 68 12.79 0.35 6.59
N LEU A 69 13.98 0.75 6.12
CA LEU A 69 15.02 -0.17 5.69
C LEU A 69 15.99 -0.53 6.83
N LYS A 70 16.42 -1.79 6.85
CA LYS A 70 17.57 -2.22 7.66
C LYS A 70 18.85 -1.60 7.10
N GLN A 71 19.75 -1.21 8.00
CA GLN A 71 21.00 -0.56 7.60
C GLN A 71 21.89 -1.53 6.80
N TYR A 72 22.55 -0.98 5.78
CA TYR A 72 23.52 -1.70 4.93
C TYR A 72 22.94 -2.90 4.19
N GLN A 73 21.62 -2.97 4.03
CA GLN A 73 20.96 -3.96 3.21
C GLN A 73 20.67 -3.38 1.84
N THR A 74 20.82 -4.22 0.82
CA THR A 74 20.39 -3.99 -0.56
C THR A 74 19.52 -5.15 -0.96
N GLY A 75 18.64 -4.97 -1.94
CA GLY A 75 17.78 -6.06 -2.40
C GLY A 75 16.64 -5.55 -3.27
N ARG A 76 15.91 -6.50 -3.86
CA ARG A 76 14.74 -6.25 -4.68
C ARG A 76 13.61 -7.12 -4.16
N VAL A 77 12.51 -6.50 -3.73
CA VAL A 77 11.35 -7.20 -3.17
C VAL A 77 10.13 -6.83 -3.99
N ASP A 78 9.47 -7.86 -4.52
CA ASP A 78 8.18 -7.74 -5.19
C ASP A 78 7.07 -7.88 -4.14
N PHE A 79 6.07 -7.02 -4.23
CA PHE A 79 4.92 -6.96 -3.33
C PHE A 79 3.62 -7.08 -4.11
N ILE A 80 2.62 -7.65 -3.45
CA ILE A 80 1.22 -7.63 -3.86
C ILE A 80 0.51 -6.61 -2.98
N VAL A 81 -0.28 -5.74 -3.58
CA VAL A 81 -1.15 -4.79 -2.88
C VAL A 81 -2.60 -4.99 -3.30
N SER A 82 -3.50 -4.98 -2.34
CA SER A 82 -4.95 -4.91 -2.52
C SER A 82 -5.54 -3.83 -1.62
N LEU A 83 -6.69 -3.30 -2.01
CA LEU A 83 -7.52 -2.46 -1.15
C LEU A 83 -8.68 -3.31 -0.65
N VAL A 84 -8.85 -3.36 0.67
CA VAL A 84 -9.94 -4.07 1.32
C VAL A 84 -10.91 -3.04 1.87
N ASP A 85 -12.19 -3.19 1.51
CA ASP A 85 -13.29 -2.35 1.98
C ASP A 85 -13.45 -2.42 3.51
N GLN A 86 -13.87 -1.31 4.11
CA GLN A 86 -14.25 -1.19 5.51
C GLN A 86 -15.66 -0.60 5.67
N GLY A 87 -16.67 -1.19 5.05
CA GLY A 87 -18.02 -0.62 5.18
C GLY A 87 -19.16 -1.49 4.74
N SER A 88 -18.90 -2.52 3.92
CA SER A 88 -19.93 -3.34 3.27
C SER A 88 -21.16 -3.62 4.15
N LEU A 89 -22.29 -3.01 3.82
CA LEU A 89 -23.56 -3.15 4.53
C LEU A 89 -24.13 -4.57 4.50
N ASP A 90 -23.75 -5.37 3.49
CA ASP A 90 -24.09 -6.79 3.41
C ASP A 90 -23.16 -7.68 4.26
N GLY A 91 -22.16 -7.08 4.91
CA GLY A 91 -21.15 -7.77 5.70
C GLY A 91 -20.19 -8.62 4.87
N VAL A 92 -20.11 -8.40 3.54
CA VAL A 92 -19.20 -9.10 2.64
C VAL A 92 -18.03 -8.17 2.28
N PRO A 93 -16.85 -8.35 2.90
CA PRO A 93 -15.67 -7.58 2.55
C PRO A 93 -15.39 -7.64 1.06
N GLN A 94 -15.34 -6.49 0.41
CA GLN A 94 -14.90 -6.39 -0.98
C GLN A 94 -13.40 -6.14 -1.02
N SER A 95 -12.71 -6.79 -1.96
CA SER A 95 -11.30 -6.51 -2.21
C SER A 95 -11.10 -6.14 -3.66
N ALA A 96 -10.33 -5.08 -3.88
CA ALA A 96 -9.87 -4.70 -5.21
C ALA A 96 -9.03 -5.83 -5.84
N THR A 97 -8.90 -5.76 -7.17
CA THR A 97 -7.97 -6.62 -7.89
C THR A 97 -6.54 -6.39 -7.38
N ASN A 98 -5.84 -7.49 -7.09
CA ASN A 98 -4.44 -7.45 -6.67
C ASN A 98 -3.58 -6.76 -7.73
N MET A 99 -2.76 -5.81 -7.28
CA MET A 99 -1.72 -5.18 -8.08
C MET A 99 -0.35 -5.59 -7.56
N THR A 100 0.66 -5.52 -8.40
CA THR A 100 2.05 -5.80 -8.00
C THR A 100 2.93 -4.57 -8.18
N PHE A 101 3.89 -4.42 -7.29
CA PHE A 101 4.93 -3.41 -7.41
C PHE A 101 6.25 -3.93 -6.84
N THR A 102 7.35 -3.30 -7.23
CA THR A 102 8.70 -3.67 -6.79
C THR A 102 9.32 -2.53 -6.00
N LEU A 103 9.95 -2.85 -4.88
CA LEU A 103 10.90 -1.94 -4.21
C LEU A 103 12.33 -2.46 -4.41
N GLU A 104 13.17 -1.63 -4.99
CA GLU A 104 14.60 -1.89 -5.19
C GLU A 104 15.44 -0.97 -4.30
N VAL A 105 16.22 -1.58 -3.40
CA VAL A 105 17.16 -0.89 -2.52
C VAL A 105 18.55 -0.99 -3.13
N VAL A 106 18.97 0.10 -3.78
CA VAL A 106 20.28 0.20 -4.44
C VAL A 106 21.38 0.63 -3.45
N PRO A 107 22.61 0.10 -3.59
CA PRO A 107 23.73 0.53 -2.76
C PRO A 107 24.12 1.99 -3.05
N ILE A 108 24.49 2.73 -2.00
CA ILE A 108 25.11 4.05 -2.11
C ILE A 108 26.59 3.91 -1.75
N ASN A 109 27.46 4.33 -2.66
CA ASN A 109 28.90 4.35 -2.41
C ASN A 109 29.23 5.37 -1.29
N LYS A 110 29.84 4.91 -0.20
CA LYS A 110 30.32 5.76 0.90
C LYS A 110 31.85 5.74 0.92
N VAL A 111 32.46 6.94 0.89
CA VAL A 111 33.92 7.09 0.91
C VAL A 111 34.47 6.58 2.26
N PRO A 112 35.60 5.85 2.28
CA PRO A 112 36.21 5.37 3.53
C PRO A 112 36.65 6.51 4.46
N THR A 113 36.57 6.27 5.77
CA THR A 113 37.20 7.10 6.82
C THR A 113 38.22 6.23 7.57
N PHE A 114 39.42 6.75 7.83
CA PHE A 114 40.52 6.04 8.50
C PHE A 114 40.74 6.56 9.92
#